data_AF-A0AAD8KMA5-F1
#
_entry.id   AF-A0AAD8KMA5-F1
#
_cell.length_a   1.000
_cell.length_b   1.000
_cell.length_c   1.000
_cell.angle_alpha   90.00
_cell.angle_beta   90.00
_cell.angle_gamma   90.00
#
_symmetry.space_group_name_H-M   'P 1'
#
loop_
_entity.id
_entity.type
_entity.pdbx_description
1 polymer ?
#
loop_
_entity_poly.entity_id
_entity_poly.type
_entity_poly.pdbx_seq_one_letter_code
_entity_poly.pdbx_strand_id
1 'polypeptide(L)'
;MTDALKGSLFKLKSLRKLVKLRPFVHTFLKEASQLFEMYIYTMAERSYALEMANLLDPQKIYFDSRIIARHDCTQRRQKGLDVVLGQESAVLILDDSHQVWAKDKANLILMEKYNYFASSYINLPYKYKSLSELKYDESESEGTLAIVLQVLKRIHNLFFDPELGDNFAGRDVRQVLMAVRGEILKGCKIAFSCTFLPKSPEQNHRLWNMAEQMGAMCVKEVDPSVTHVVSAFVGTRKSCWAVEQNKFLVEPRWLEAAYYLWQKQPEDKFTVLDDRKKRMLIVSVDFSRVRIRIRNMSSNDDEGYKLARTQTPLSSIAQAFEEISDLIKNGNGNEVVVDLKLKPFCEACSLVSVLFGCLGMAFKFAEMEYTAKLRDLLEASKSFDTLSSVVEFDLKNKTVKSPGSHTRNLRRVRQGLDLIKELFQNFLSPENLTLKTAATTAYQQVCAPYHTWAVRTAASAGMCTLPSREQLLLNLNETDKSADKEMRRYIKASQDVIKIIDDLYISRGITLDW
;
A
#
# COMPACT_ATOMS: atom_id res chain seq x y z
N MET A 1 40.11 21.44 5.28
CA MET A 1 39.43 20.14 5.47
C MET A 1 38.04 20.37 6.07
N THR A 2 37.21 21.12 5.35
CA THR A 2 35.90 21.55 5.82
C THR A 2 34.87 21.04 4.82
N ASP A 3 33.82 20.41 5.34
CA ASP A 3 32.59 19.94 4.66
C ASP A 3 32.43 18.45 4.29
N ALA A 4 33.33 17.55 4.70
CA ALA A 4 33.15 16.10 4.51
C ALA A 4 32.18 15.44 5.52
N LEU A 5 31.83 16.12 6.62
CA LEU A 5 30.98 15.61 7.72
C LEU A 5 29.50 16.01 7.62
N LYS A 6 29.10 16.79 6.60
CA LYS A 6 27.67 17.16 6.40
C LYS A 6 26.91 16.26 5.44
N GLY A 7 27.60 15.38 4.72
CA GLY A 7 26.94 14.41 3.85
C GLY A 7 26.33 13.28 4.67
N SER A 8 25.07 12.95 4.43
CA SER A 8 24.44 11.73 4.98
C SER A 8 24.46 10.56 3.98
N LEU A 9 24.85 10.81 2.72
CA LEU A 9 24.91 9.81 1.64
C LEU A 9 26.36 9.56 1.21
N PHE A 10 26.80 8.31 1.31
CA PHE A 10 28.18 7.88 1.09
C PHE A 10 28.25 6.82 0.00
N LYS A 11 29.31 6.87 -0.82
CA LYS A 11 29.64 5.83 -1.80
C LYS A 11 30.86 5.05 -1.33
N LEU A 12 30.63 3.81 -0.88
CA LEU A 12 31.68 2.91 -0.46
C LEU A 12 32.19 2.10 -1.64
N LYS A 13 33.32 2.53 -2.21
CA LYS A 13 33.92 1.94 -3.41
C LYS A 13 34.33 0.48 -3.17
N SER A 14 34.93 0.18 -2.01
CA SER A 14 35.35 -1.18 -1.61
C SER A 14 34.18 -2.17 -1.62
N LEU A 15 33.03 -1.73 -1.12
CA LEU A 15 31.82 -2.55 -1.01
C LEU A 15 30.88 -2.45 -2.22
N ARG A 16 31.17 -1.55 -3.18
CA ARG A 16 30.28 -1.19 -4.30
C ARG A 16 28.85 -0.84 -3.85
N LYS A 17 28.72 -0.13 -2.72
CA LYS A 17 27.43 0.23 -2.10
C LYS A 17 27.27 1.72 -1.92
N LEU A 18 26.02 2.17 -1.96
CA LEU A 18 25.60 3.47 -1.42
C LEU A 18 25.05 3.25 -0.02
N VAL A 19 25.47 4.11 0.92
CA VAL A 19 25.04 4.08 2.31
C VAL A 19 24.42 5.43 2.63
N LYS A 20 23.21 5.39 3.18
CA LYS A 20 22.55 6.57 3.73
C LYS A 20 22.53 6.41 5.25
N LEU A 21 23.13 7.37 5.95
CA LEU A 21 23.00 7.50 7.39
C LEU A 21 21.62 8.05 7.71
N ARG A 22 20.95 7.44 8.70
CA ARG A 22 19.67 7.90 9.20
C ARG A 22 19.86 9.31 9.81
N PRO A 23 18.97 10.28 9.52
CA PRO A 23 19.05 11.61 10.12
C PRO A 23 19.21 11.56 11.63
N PHE A 24 19.92 12.54 12.21
CA PHE A 24 20.23 12.63 13.64
C PHE A 24 21.21 11.58 14.23
N VAL A 25 21.75 10.65 13.44
CA VAL A 25 22.58 9.54 13.99
C VAL A 25 23.81 9.98 14.79
N HIS A 26 24.55 11.01 14.36
CA HIS A 26 25.76 11.40 15.10
C HIS A 26 25.43 12.08 16.43
N THR A 27 24.38 12.90 16.47
CA THR A 27 23.87 13.49 17.71
C THR A 27 23.33 12.42 18.64
N PHE A 28 22.58 11.46 18.09
CA PHE A 28 22.10 10.28 18.81
C PHE A 28 23.25 9.54 19.48
N LEU A 29 24.31 9.17 18.74
CA LEU A 29 25.45 8.43 19.28
C LEU A 29 26.17 9.22 20.36
N LYS A 30 26.41 10.52 20.13
CA LYS A 30 27.05 11.42 21.10
C LYS A 30 26.28 11.44 22.42
N GLU A 31 24.97 11.67 22.38
CA GLU A 31 24.16 11.78 23.60
C GLU A 31 23.92 10.43 24.26
N ALA A 32 23.67 9.37 23.50
CA ALA A 32 23.48 8.02 24.04
C ALA A 32 24.75 7.50 24.73
N SER A 33 25.94 7.83 24.22
CA SER A 33 27.23 7.43 24.81
C SER A 33 27.46 7.96 26.22
N GLN A 34 26.74 9.01 26.64
CA GLN A 34 26.83 9.56 28.00
C GLN A 34 26.08 8.71 29.03
N LEU A 35 25.20 7.82 28.58
CA LEU A 35 24.27 7.05 29.41
C LEU A 35 24.44 5.53 29.21
N PHE A 36 24.95 5.10 28.06
CA PHE A 36 25.02 3.71 27.67
C PHE A 36 26.39 3.35 27.10
N GLU A 37 26.88 2.16 27.45
CA GLU A 37 27.92 1.49 26.68
C GLU A 37 27.30 0.89 25.41
N MET A 38 27.83 1.23 24.23
CA MET A 38 27.19 0.91 22.96
C MET A 38 27.90 -0.21 22.20
N TYR A 39 27.08 -1.08 21.59
CA TYR A 39 27.49 -2.23 20.77
C TYR A 39 26.90 -2.10 19.36
N ILE A 40 27.66 -2.53 18.34
CA ILE A 40 27.10 -2.83 17.02
C ILE A 40 26.86 -4.34 16.94
N TYR A 41 25.61 -4.75 16.74
CA TYR A 41 25.26 -6.15 16.48
C TYR A 41 24.57 -6.28 15.13
N THR A 42 25.24 -6.87 14.14
CA THR A 42 24.72 -7.00 12.77
C THR A 42 24.76 -8.43 12.24
N MET A 43 23.74 -8.78 11.43
CA MET A 43 23.72 -10.03 10.66
C MET A 43 24.55 -9.94 9.37
N ALA A 44 25.40 -8.92 9.21
CA ALA A 44 26.31 -8.78 8.08
C ALA A 44 27.68 -9.44 8.34
N GLU A 45 28.50 -9.51 7.31
CA GLU A 45 29.90 -9.93 7.44
C GLU A 45 30.73 -8.88 8.21
N ARG A 46 31.80 -9.34 8.86
CA ARG A 46 32.65 -8.49 9.71
C ARG A 46 33.29 -7.33 8.95
N SER A 47 33.72 -7.56 7.70
CA SER A 47 34.27 -6.53 6.82
C SER A 47 33.28 -5.38 6.59
N TYR A 48 32.01 -5.70 6.31
CA TYR A 48 30.94 -4.72 6.18
C TYR A 48 30.68 -3.98 7.50
N ALA A 49 30.66 -4.70 8.62
CA ALA A 49 30.42 -4.11 9.95
C ALA A 49 31.49 -3.08 10.32
N LEU A 50 32.76 -3.37 10.05
CA LEU A 50 33.89 -2.47 10.31
C LEU A 50 33.84 -1.22 9.43
N GLU A 51 33.45 -1.34 8.16
CA GLU A 51 33.26 -0.19 7.27
C GLU A 51 32.11 0.72 7.77
N MET A 52 31.01 0.15 8.26
CA MET A 52 29.92 0.95 8.86
C MET A 52 30.35 1.60 10.17
N ALA A 53 31.09 0.89 11.00
CA ALA A 53 31.63 1.42 12.26
C ALA A 53 32.56 2.61 11.99
N ASN A 54 33.43 2.53 10.98
CA ASN A 54 34.31 3.63 10.60
C ASN A 54 33.54 4.86 10.07
N LEU A 55 32.39 4.67 9.39
CA LEU A 55 31.54 5.78 8.98
C LEU A 55 30.84 6.45 10.17
N LEU A 56 30.39 5.67 11.15
CA LEU A 56 29.63 6.16 12.30
C LEU A 56 30.53 6.74 13.40
N ASP A 57 31.69 6.12 13.60
CA ASP A 57 32.61 6.35 14.71
C ASP A 57 34.08 6.24 14.24
N PRO A 58 34.55 7.18 13.39
CA PRO A 58 35.89 7.14 12.84
C PRO A 58 37.00 7.23 13.90
N GLN A 59 36.68 7.80 15.07
CA GLN A 59 37.60 7.99 16.18
C GLN A 59 37.52 6.85 17.22
N LYS A 60 36.64 5.86 17.01
CA LYS A 60 36.42 4.72 17.90
C LYS A 60 36.04 5.10 19.34
N ILE A 61 35.32 6.21 19.50
CA ILE A 61 34.91 6.73 20.81
C ILE A 61 33.71 5.96 21.36
N TYR A 62 32.84 5.48 20.47
CA TYR A 62 31.53 4.95 20.80
C TYR A 62 31.52 3.42 20.90
N PHE A 63 32.10 2.74 19.92
CA PHE A 63 32.00 1.27 19.82
C PHE A 63 33.31 0.56 20.12
N ASP A 64 34.46 1.18 19.81
CA ASP A 64 35.78 0.56 19.89
C ASP A 64 35.80 -0.89 19.32
N SER A 65 35.92 -1.89 20.18
CA SER A 65 35.99 -3.32 19.85
C SER A 65 34.64 -4.05 19.97
N ARG A 66 33.58 -3.37 20.43
CA ARG A 66 32.23 -3.91 20.67
C ARG A 66 31.41 -4.05 19.38
N ILE A 67 31.94 -4.82 18.43
CA ILE A 67 31.32 -5.09 17.13
C ILE A 67 31.12 -6.59 16.95
N ILE A 68 29.85 -7.00 16.90
CA ILE A 68 29.38 -8.38 16.77
C ILE A 68 28.78 -8.54 15.37
N ALA A 69 29.40 -9.40 14.55
CA ALA A 69 28.98 -9.71 13.19
C ALA A 69 28.32 -11.11 13.10
N ARG A 70 27.82 -11.47 11.91
CA ARG A 70 27.10 -12.74 11.68
C ARG A 70 27.84 -13.98 12.17
N HIS A 71 29.16 -14.02 12.01
CA HIS A 71 29.98 -15.17 12.37
C HIS A 71 30.26 -15.27 13.88
N ASP A 72 30.01 -14.19 14.62
CA ASP A 72 30.15 -14.15 16.08
C ASP A 72 28.87 -14.63 16.78
N CYS A 73 27.77 -14.86 16.03
CA CYS A 73 26.48 -15.33 16.56
C CYS A 73 26.53 -16.82 16.93
N THR A 74 25.98 -17.18 18.10
CA THR A 74 25.91 -18.58 18.56
C THR A 74 24.82 -19.39 17.87
N GLN A 75 23.79 -18.73 17.34
CA GLN A 75 22.66 -19.37 16.65
C GLN A 75 22.55 -18.90 15.20
N ARG A 76 22.28 -19.85 14.30
CA ARG A 76 22.17 -19.55 12.88
C ARG A 76 20.97 -18.65 12.61
N ARG A 77 21.23 -17.49 11.98
CA ARG A 77 20.22 -16.47 11.61
C ARG A 77 19.46 -15.86 12.80
N GLN A 78 20.00 -15.97 14.02
CA GLN A 78 19.43 -15.38 15.23
C GLN A 78 20.52 -14.59 15.95
N LYS A 79 20.09 -13.50 16.59
CA LYS A 79 20.88 -12.73 17.55
C LYS A 79 20.51 -13.19 18.96
N GLY A 80 21.43 -12.97 19.89
CA GLY A 80 21.24 -13.29 21.30
C GLY A 80 22.11 -12.40 22.16
N LEU A 81 21.64 -12.09 23.38
CA LEU A 81 22.43 -11.33 24.36
C LEU A 81 23.57 -12.15 24.98
N ASP A 82 23.65 -13.46 24.69
CA ASP A 82 24.68 -14.38 25.16
C ASP A 82 26.11 -14.03 24.72
N VAL A 83 26.26 -13.16 23.73
CA VAL A 83 27.55 -12.65 23.23
C VAL A 83 27.80 -11.18 23.60
N VAL A 84 26.90 -10.54 24.34
CA VAL A 84 27.03 -9.16 24.82
C VAL A 84 27.59 -9.19 26.25
N LEU A 85 28.59 -8.37 26.53
CA LEU A 85 29.15 -8.26 27.88
C LEU A 85 28.22 -7.36 28.72
N GLY A 86 27.28 -7.97 29.43
CA GLY A 86 26.34 -7.29 30.31
C GLY A 86 25.28 -8.24 30.85
N GLN A 87 24.70 -7.94 32.02
CA GLN A 87 23.53 -8.67 32.49
C GLN A 87 22.33 -8.30 31.63
N GLU A 88 21.55 -9.29 31.18
CA GLU A 88 20.35 -9.04 30.36
C GLU A 88 19.36 -8.06 31.03
N SER A 89 19.32 -8.02 32.36
CA SER A 89 18.51 -7.07 33.14
C SER A 89 18.93 -5.60 32.97
N ALA A 90 20.08 -5.31 32.36
CA ALA A 90 20.60 -3.96 32.13
C ALA A 90 20.89 -3.66 30.64
N VAL A 91 20.50 -4.55 29.72
CA VAL A 91 20.77 -4.37 28.29
C VAL A 91 19.48 -4.01 27.53
N LEU A 92 19.55 -2.97 26.71
CA LEU A 92 18.49 -2.59 25.77
C LEU A 92 18.93 -2.88 24.34
N ILE A 93 17.97 -3.31 23.50
CA ILE A 93 18.20 -3.63 22.10
C ILE A 93 17.42 -2.64 21.23
N LEU A 94 18.12 -1.97 20.31
CA LEU A 94 17.49 -1.18 19.24
C LEU A 94 17.62 -1.94 17.93
N ASP A 95 16.51 -2.44 17.38
CA ASP A 95 16.53 -3.20 16.13
C ASP A 95 15.21 -3.00 15.37
N ASP A 96 15.25 -3.10 14.05
CA ASP A 96 14.08 -2.98 13.17
C ASP A 96 13.40 -4.34 12.91
N SER A 97 13.98 -5.42 13.45
CA SER A 97 13.60 -6.80 13.13
C SER A 97 13.44 -7.67 14.39
N HIS A 98 12.20 -7.83 14.86
CA HIS A 98 11.91 -8.69 16.03
C HIS A 98 12.18 -10.19 15.82
N GLN A 99 12.21 -10.66 14.57
CA GLN A 99 12.33 -12.10 14.24
C GLN A 99 13.72 -12.68 14.56
N VAL A 100 14.75 -11.83 14.56
CA VAL A 100 16.13 -12.26 14.86
C VAL A 100 16.43 -12.21 16.35
N TRP A 101 15.52 -11.69 17.19
CA TRP A 101 15.66 -11.61 18.64
C TRP A 101 14.62 -12.49 19.33
N ALA A 102 14.49 -13.75 18.90
CA ALA A 102 13.38 -14.60 19.35
C ALA A 102 13.35 -14.81 20.87
N LYS A 103 14.51 -14.84 21.53
CA LYS A 103 14.69 -15.06 22.97
C LYS A 103 14.62 -13.76 23.78
N ASP A 104 15.16 -12.67 23.25
CA ASP A 104 15.39 -11.41 23.99
C ASP A 104 14.37 -10.31 23.65
N LYS A 105 13.15 -10.68 23.27
CA LYS A 105 12.09 -9.72 22.87
C LYS A 105 11.74 -8.72 23.98
N ALA A 106 11.91 -9.11 25.24
CA ALA A 106 11.62 -8.25 26.39
C ALA A 106 12.60 -7.06 26.51
N ASN A 107 13.79 -7.16 25.89
CA ASN A 107 14.80 -6.11 25.87
C ASN A 107 14.70 -5.23 24.61
N LEU A 108 13.82 -5.59 23.66
CA LEU A 108 13.76 -5.00 22.33
C LEU A 108 12.87 -3.74 22.28
N ILE A 109 13.48 -2.63 21.93
CA ILE A 109 12.83 -1.44 21.39
C ILE A 109 12.77 -1.61 19.87
N LEU A 110 11.62 -2.08 19.38
CA LEU A 110 11.42 -2.27 17.95
C LEU A 110 11.29 -0.91 17.23
N MET A 111 12.18 -0.67 16.27
CA MET A 111 12.21 0.55 15.48
C MET A 111 11.53 0.38 14.12
N GLU A 112 11.04 1.49 13.54
CA GLU A 112 10.62 1.50 12.14
C GLU A 112 11.84 1.35 11.22
N LYS A 113 11.69 0.51 10.18
CA LYS A 113 12.72 0.26 9.16
C LYS A 113 13.05 1.53 8.41
N TYR A 114 14.34 1.88 8.35
CA TYR A 114 14.80 3.05 7.60
C TYR A 114 14.96 2.71 6.11
N ASN A 115 13.92 2.96 5.32
CA ASN A 115 13.89 2.65 3.89
C ASN A 115 14.08 3.89 3.02
N TYR A 116 15.33 4.37 2.96
CA TYR A 116 15.66 5.54 2.16
C TYR A 116 15.67 5.27 0.65
N PHE A 117 16.34 4.21 0.21
CA PHE A 117 16.51 3.89 -1.21
C PHE A 117 15.31 3.12 -1.75
N ALA A 118 14.90 3.42 -2.99
CA ALA A 118 13.87 2.67 -3.71
C ALA A 118 14.17 1.16 -3.79
N SER A 119 15.46 0.81 -3.81
CA SER A 119 15.91 -0.58 -3.85
C SER A 119 15.48 -1.42 -2.63
N SER A 120 15.20 -0.77 -1.49
CA SER A 120 14.78 -1.44 -0.27
C SER A 120 13.40 -2.10 -0.39
N TYR A 121 12.57 -1.71 -1.38
CA TYR A 121 11.21 -2.21 -1.58
C TYR A 121 11.04 -3.12 -2.80
N ILE A 122 12.12 -3.51 -3.48
CA ILE A 122 12.06 -4.26 -4.76
C ILE A 122 11.26 -5.59 -4.66
N ASN A 123 11.18 -6.20 -3.47
CA ASN A 123 10.55 -7.51 -3.26
C ASN A 123 9.23 -7.49 -2.46
N LEU A 124 8.63 -6.32 -2.20
CA LEU A 124 7.40 -6.23 -1.39
C LEU A 124 6.14 -5.97 -2.25
N PRO A 125 5.03 -6.72 -2.03
CA PRO A 125 3.83 -6.68 -2.88
C PRO A 125 3.02 -5.37 -2.81
N TYR A 126 3.33 -4.48 -1.85
CA TYR A 126 2.67 -3.19 -1.62
C TYR A 126 3.61 -2.02 -1.92
N LYS A 127 3.11 -1.03 -2.66
CA LYS A 127 3.89 0.12 -3.16
C LYS A 127 4.03 1.18 -2.06
N TYR A 128 4.97 0.98 -1.15
CA TYR A 128 5.51 2.07 -0.36
C TYR A 128 6.55 2.79 -1.21
N LYS A 129 6.38 4.09 -1.41
CA LYS A 129 7.47 4.90 -1.97
C LYS A 129 8.55 5.01 -0.88
N SER A 130 9.79 4.79 -1.25
CA SER A 130 10.93 5.08 -0.36
C SER A 130 11.05 6.57 -0.08
N LEU A 131 11.80 6.94 0.96
CA LEU A 131 12.03 8.35 1.31
C LEU A 131 12.63 9.12 0.11
N SER A 132 13.58 8.50 -0.60
CA SER A 132 14.17 9.08 -1.82
C SER A 132 13.16 9.32 -2.94
N GLU A 133 12.21 8.40 -3.17
CA GLU A 133 11.15 8.57 -4.18
C GLU A 133 10.11 9.62 -3.79
N LEU A 134 9.94 9.84 -2.48
CA LEU A 134 9.08 10.89 -1.94
C LEU A 134 9.78 12.25 -1.87
N LYS A 135 11.08 12.30 -2.16
CA LYS A 135 11.92 13.49 -2.09
C LYS A 135 11.91 14.16 -0.71
N TYR A 136 11.77 13.36 0.35
CA TYR A 136 11.94 13.81 1.74
C TYR A 136 12.77 12.79 2.53
N ASP A 137 13.16 13.14 3.76
CA ASP A 137 13.86 12.26 4.71
C ASP A 137 13.24 12.45 6.11
N GLU A 138 13.65 11.63 7.08
CA GLU A 138 13.22 11.82 8.47
C GLU A 138 13.69 13.17 9.03
N SER A 139 12.89 13.76 9.93
CA SER A 139 13.25 14.99 10.63
C SER A 139 14.39 14.75 11.62
N GLU A 140 15.33 15.69 11.75
CA GLU A 140 16.37 15.58 12.79
C GLU A 140 15.82 15.79 14.20
N SER A 141 14.74 16.56 14.38
CA SER A 141 14.16 16.86 15.69
C SER A 141 12.98 15.95 16.06
N GLU A 142 12.26 15.45 15.06
CA GLU A 142 11.03 14.67 15.24
C GLU A 142 11.11 13.27 14.58
N GLY A 143 12.28 12.91 14.05
CA GLY A 143 12.51 11.59 13.45
C GLY A 143 12.68 10.49 14.49
N THR A 144 12.75 9.25 14.01
CA THR A 144 12.75 8.07 14.88
C THR A 144 13.92 8.04 15.86
N LEU A 145 15.12 8.46 15.45
CA LEU A 145 16.28 8.47 16.35
C LEU A 145 16.15 9.53 17.45
N ALA A 146 15.60 10.70 17.16
CA ALA A 146 15.36 11.73 18.17
C ALA A 146 14.35 11.26 19.22
N ILE A 147 13.26 10.64 18.78
CA ILE A 147 12.21 10.07 19.64
C ILE A 147 12.80 8.94 20.51
N VAL A 148 13.49 7.98 19.90
CA VAL A 148 14.07 6.84 20.64
C VAL A 148 15.11 7.31 21.65
N LEU A 149 15.90 8.36 21.36
CA LEU A 149 16.81 8.93 22.35
C LEU A 149 16.09 9.45 23.60
N GLN A 150 14.94 10.12 23.43
CA GLN A 150 14.14 10.58 24.58
C GLN A 150 13.62 9.40 25.40
N VAL A 151 13.18 8.33 24.74
CA VAL A 151 12.76 7.09 25.40
C VAL A 151 13.91 6.46 26.18
N LEU A 152 15.10 6.37 25.59
CA LEU A 152 16.29 5.82 26.25
C LEU A 152 16.69 6.65 27.48
N LYS A 153 16.71 7.98 27.37
CA LYS A 153 16.96 8.88 28.52
C LYS A 153 15.95 8.66 29.64
N ARG A 154 14.67 8.53 29.28
CA ARG A 154 13.60 8.27 30.24
C ARG A 154 13.79 6.92 30.94
N ILE A 155 14.06 5.85 30.19
CA ILE A 155 14.30 4.51 30.75
C ILE A 155 15.53 4.53 31.65
N HIS A 156 16.62 5.16 31.21
CA HIS A 156 17.83 5.31 32.01
C HIS A 156 17.53 6.00 33.34
N ASN A 157 16.82 7.13 33.33
CA ASN A 157 16.48 7.87 34.54
C ASN A 157 15.62 7.05 35.51
N LEU A 158 14.64 6.29 35.00
CA LEU A 158 13.82 5.41 35.82
C LEU A 158 14.61 4.20 36.35
N PHE A 159 15.49 3.64 35.53
CA PHE A 159 16.32 2.49 35.91
C PHE A 159 17.37 2.87 36.95
N PHE A 160 17.89 4.10 36.92
CA PHE A 160 18.87 4.64 37.88
C PHE A 160 18.24 5.62 38.88
N ASP A 161 16.92 5.57 39.08
CA ASP A 161 16.22 6.44 40.02
C ASP A 161 16.85 6.33 41.43
N PRO A 162 17.33 7.44 42.02
CA PRO A 162 17.90 7.46 43.37
C PRO A 162 16.92 7.00 44.45
N GLU A 163 15.60 7.21 44.26
CA GLU A 163 14.58 6.84 45.26
C GLU A 163 14.46 5.32 45.45
N LEU A 164 14.90 4.54 44.47
CA LEU A 164 14.90 3.07 44.52
C LEU A 164 16.14 2.49 45.25
N GLY A 165 17.07 3.33 45.72
CA GLY A 165 18.26 2.95 46.51
C GLY A 165 19.35 2.15 45.75
N ASP A 166 20.51 1.89 46.36
CA ASP A 166 21.70 1.39 45.63
C ASP A 166 21.68 -0.11 45.25
N ASN A 167 20.55 -0.81 45.44
CA ASN A 167 20.44 -2.23 45.07
C ASN A 167 20.06 -2.41 43.59
N PHE A 168 21.07 -2.43 42.73
CA PHE A 168 20.88 -2.65 41.28
C PHE A 168 20.57 -4.10 40.90
N ALA A 169 20.89 -5.09 41.76
CA ALA A 169 20.69 -6.51 41.45
C ALA A 169 19.21 -6.92 41.34
N GLY A 170 18.30 -6.15 41.97
CA GLY A 170 16.86 -6.34 41.85
C GLY A 170 16.19 -5.54 40.72
N ARG A 171 16.95 -4.68 40.03
CA ARG A 171 16.40 -3.83 38.96
C ARG A 171 16.47 -4.56 37.62
N ASP A 172 15.39 -4.47 36.86
CA ASP A 172 15.30 -5.08 35.54
C ASP A 172 14.76 -4.07 34.53
N VAL A 173 15.61 -3.72 33.56
CA VAL A 173 15.29 -2.75 32.51
C VAL A 173 14.10 -3.19 31.67
N ARG A 174 13.82 -4.50 31.59
CA ARG A 174 12.64 -5.04 30.90
C ARG A 174 11.35 -4.60 31.60
N GLN A 175 11.35 -4.56 32.93
CA GLN A 175 10.20 -4.07 33.70
C GLN A 175 10.01 -2.56 33.52
N VAL A 176 11.11 -1.79 33.53
CA VAL A 176 11.08 -0.34 33.27
C VAL A 176 10.57 -0.07 31.86
N LEU A 177 11.07 -0.80 30.87
CA LEU A 177 10.64 -0.72 29.47
C LEU A 177 9.14 -1.01 29.34
N MET A 178 8.67 -2.09 29.96
CA MET A 178 7.24 -2.44 29.99
C MET A 178 6.39 -1.35 30.66
N ALA A 179 6.86 -0.76 31.76
CA ALA A 179 6.15 0.32 32.44
C ALA A 179 6.05 1.56 31.56
N VAL A 180 7.17 2.03 30.99
CA VAL A 180 7.20 3.18 30.06
C VAL A 180 6.31 2.93 28.85
N ARG A 181 6.31 1.69 28.31
CA ARG A 181 5.44 1.30 27.20
C ARG A 181 3.97 1.35 27.58
N GLY A 182 3.62 0.80 28.74
CA GLY A 182 2.26 0.68 29.25
C GLY A 182 1.58 2.00 29.57
N GLU A 183 2.31 3.12 29.52
CA GLU A 183 1.71 4.44 29.71
C GLU A 183 1.17 5.05 28.41
N ILE A 184 1.61 4.59 27.24
CA ILE A 184 1.35 5.23 25.95
C ILE A 184 -0.16 5.34 25.67
N LEU A 185 -0.90 4.24 25.86
CA LEU A 185 -2.35 4.16 25.65
C LEU A 185 -3.10 3.88 26.95
N LYS A 186 -2.49 4.20 28.11
CA LYS A 186 -3.14 4.03 29.42
C LYS A 186 -4.50 4.74 29.44
N GLY A 187 -5.53 4.03 29.90
CA GLY A 187 -6.90 4.52 29.93
C GLY A 187 -7.67 4.37 28.60
N CYS A 188 -7.04 3.91 27.52
CA CYS A 188 -7.75 3.57 26.29
C CYS A 188 -8.35 2.18 26.40
N LYS A 189 -9.67 2.07 26.24
CA LYS A 189 -10.39 0.81 26.01
C LYS A 189 -10.70 0.66 24.52
N ILE A 190 -10.16 -0.38 23.87
CA ILE A 190 -10.10 -0.53 22.41
C ILE A 190 -10.89 -1.77 21.97
N ALA A 191 -11.82 -1.59 21.03
CA ALA A 191 -12.47 -2.70 20.34
C ALA A 191 -11.97 -2.81 18.90
N PHE A 192 -11.74 -4.03 18.42
CA PHE A 192 -11.29 -4.27 17.04
C PHE A 192 -12.47 -4.68 16.15
N SER A 193 -12.57 -4.03 15.01
CA SER A 193 -13.61 -4.26 14.02
C SER A 193 -13.00 -4.72 12.69
N CYS A 194 -12.70 -6.02 12.61
CA CYS A 194 -11.97 -6.61 11.48
C CYS A 194 -12.89 -7.46 10.58
N THR A 195 -13.27 -6.93 9.41
CA THR A 195 -13.56 -7.74 8.21
C THR A 195 -12.77 -7.17 7.04
N PHE A 196 -11.50 -7.54 6.95
CA PHE A 196 -10.63 -7.33 5.80
C PHE A 196 -9.82 -8.60 5.59
N LEU A 197 -9.97 -9.21 4.41
CA LEU A 197 -9.18 -10.30 3.81
C LEU A 197 -8.75 -11.45 4.77
N PRO A 198 -9.16 -12.71 4.55
CA PRO A 198 -8.85 -13.86 5.41
C PRO A 198 -7.37 -14.30 5.27
N LYS A 199 -6.41 -13.40 5.46
CA LYS A 199 -4.99 -13.67 5.23
C LYS A 199 -4.19 -14.12 6.47
N SER A 200 -4.67 -13.91 7.70
CA SER A 200 -4.26 -14.72 8.87
C SER A 200 -4.88 -14.18 10.17
N PRO A 201 -5.34 -15.05 11.10
CA PRO A 201 -5.64 -14.68 12.49
C PRO A 201 -4.49 -13.97 13.22
N GLU A 202 -3.26 -14.19 12.76
CA GLU A 202 -2.01 -13.68 13.32
C GLU A 202 -1.90 -12.14 13.30
N GLN A 203 -2.43 -11.46 12.27
CA GLN A 203 -2.32 -10.00 12.18
C GLN A 203 -3.26 -9.28 13.15
N ASN A 204 -4.46 -9.83 13.37
CA ASN A 204 -5.37 -9.35 14.41
C ASN A 204 -4.76 -9.56 15.81
N HIS A 205 -4.12 -10.71 16.03
CA HIS A 205 -3.38 -10.99 17.26
C HIS A 205 -2.21 -10.02 17.47
N ARG A 206 -1.55 -9.59 16.38
CA ARG A 206 -0.44 -8.63 16.46
C ARG A 206 -0.89 -7.25 16.94
N LEU A 207 -1.92 -6.66 16.32
CA LEU A 207 -2.41 -5.33 16.71
C LEU A 207 -3.01 -5.32 18.11
N TRP A 208 -3.68 -6.41 18.50
CA TRP A 208 -4.16 -6.61 19.85
C TRP A 208 -3.01 -6.59 20.87
N ASN A 209 -1.97 -7.40 20.65
CA ASN A 209 -0.79 -7.44 21.51
C ASN A 209 -0.08 -6.07 21.58
N MET A 210 0.02 -5.36 20.45
CA MET A 210 0.62 -4.02 20.41
C MET A 210 -0.15 -3.04 21.31
N ALA A 211 -1.48 -3.07 21.26
CA ALA A 211 -2.33 -2.23 22.09
C ALA A 211 -2.20 -2.55 23.59
N GLU A 212 -2.23 -3.83 23.97
CA GLU A 212 -2.06 -4.24 25.38
C GLU A 212 -0.68 -3.92 25.93
N GLN A 213 0.37 -4.11 25.13
CA GLN A 213 1.74 -3.70 25.51
C GLN A 213 1.85 -2.19 25.75
N MET A 214 1.05 -1.39 25.04
CA MET A 214 0.96 0.05 25.24
C MET A 214 0.01 0.46 26.37
N GLY A 215 -0.53 -0.50 27.13
CA GLY A 215 -1.40 -0.26 28.29
C GLY A 215 -2.87 -0.02 27.98
N ALA A 216 -3.30 -0.30 26.75
CA ALA A 216 -4.72 -0.28 26.41
C ALA A 216 -5.44 -1.54 26.90
N MET A 217 -6.72 -1.41 27.24
CA MET A 217 -7.60 -2.55 27.51
C MET A 217 -8.33 -2.96 26.23
N CYS A 218 -8.01 -4.13 25.69
CA CYS A 218 -8.63 -4.62 24.48
C CYS A 218 -9.91 -5.43 24.79
N VAL A 219 -11.00 -5.19 24.05
CA VAL A 219 -12.27 -5.90 24.22
C VAL A 219 -12.82 -6.47 22.93
N LYS A 220 -13.55 -7.58 23.06
CA LYS A 220 -14.16 -8.28 21.93
C LYS A 220 -15.43 -7.57 21.47
N GLU A 221 -16.30 -7.18 22.38
CA GLU A 221 -17.54 -6.48 22.07
C GLU A 221 -17.49 -5.01 22.49
N VAL A 222 -18.32 -4.20 21.85
CA VAL A 222 -18.43 -2.78 22.15
C VAL A 222 -19.43 -2.56 23.29
N ASP A 223 -19.06 -1.68 24.22
CA ASP A 223 -19.87 -1.26 25.36
C ASP A 223 -19.60 0.24 25.64
N PRO A 224 -20.43 0.96 26.43
CA PRO A 224 -20.29 2.40 26.64
C PRO A 224 -18.92 2.87 27.17
N SER A 225 -18.16 2.00 27.84
CA SER A 225 -16.81 2.32 28.35
C SER A 225 -15.72 2.22 27.28
N VAL A 226 -16.02 1.67 26.10
CA VAL A 226 -15.09 1.68 24.97
C VAL A 226 -14.82 3.12 24.54
N THR A 227 -13.53 3.41 24.33
CA THR A 227 -13.02 4.74 23.95
C THR A 227 -12.69 4.80 22.46
N HIS A 228 -12.14 3.71 21.91
CA HIS A 228 -11.69 3.63 20.52
C HIS A 228 -12.20 2.36 19.85
N VAL A 229 -12.54 2.48 18.58
CA VAL A 229 -12.74 1.34 17.67
C VAL A 229 -11.68 1.41 16.58
N VAL A 230 -10.89 0.35 16.48
CA VAL A 230 -9.89 0.21 15.40
C VAL A 230 -10.53 -0.56 14.26
N SER A 231 -10.64 0.09 13.10
CA SER A 231 -11.16 -0.52 11.88
C SER A 231 -10.52 0.11 10.66
N ALA A 232 -10.51 -0.58 9.53
CA ALA A 232 -10.15 0.04 8.26
C ALA A 232 -11.38 0.44 7.40
N PHE A 233 -12.61 0.11 7.85
CA PHE A 233 -13.87 0.46 7.18
C PHE A 233 -14.88 1.07 8.16
N VAL A 234 -15.72 1.97 7.67
CA VAL A 234 -16.80 2.61 8.45
C VAL A 234 -18.07 1.74 8.52
N GLY A 235 -18.23 0.76 7.62
CA GLY A 235 -19.50 0.02 7.43
C GLY A 235 -19.75 -1.20 8.32
N THR A 236 -18.90 -1.48 9.31
CA THR A 236 -19.11 -2.63 10.20
C THR A 236 -20.01 -2.25 11.39
N ARG A 237 -20.63 -3.24 12.06
CA ARG A 237 -21.43 -3.01 13.28
C ARG A 237 -20.70 -2.17 14.34
N LYS A 238 -19.44 -2.48 14.60
CA LYS A 238 -18.63 -1.79 15.63
C LYS A 238 -18.20 -0.39 15.17
N SER A 239 -17.92 -0.21 13.88
CA SER A 239 -17.58 1.12 13.33
C SER A 239 -18.80 2.05 13.32
N CYS A 240 -19.98 1.55 12.92
CA CYS A 240 -21.23 2.31 13.02
C CYS A 240 -21.53 2.69 14.48
N TRP A 241 -21.41 1.74 15.39
CA TRP A 241 -21.57 1.98 16.83
C TRP A 241 -20.63 3.07 17.35
N ALA A 242 -19.36 3.07 16.94
CA ALA A 242 -18.40 4.09 17.37
C ALA A 242 -18.83 5.49 16.94
N VAL A 243 -19.32 5.63 15.72
CA VAL A 243 -19.82 6.91 15.18
C VAL A 243 -21.09 7.35 15.92
N GLU A 244 -22.04 6.44 16.12
CA GLU A 244 -23.30 6.73 16.84
C GLU A 244 -23.06 7.16 18.30
N GLN A 245 -22.08 6.54 18.97
CA GLN A 245 -21.75 6.80 20.37
C GLN A 245 -20.67 7.88 20.54
N ASN A 246 -20.31 8.59 19.47
CA ASN A 246 -19.27 9.63 19.45
C ASN A 246 -17.94 9.18 20.07
N LYS A 247 -17.50 7.96 19.73
CA LYS A 247 -16.21 7.36 20.11
C LYS A 247 -15.19 7.52 18.99
N PHE A 248 -13.91 7.37 19.31
CA PHE A 248 -12.84 7.49 18.31
C PHE A 248 -12.85 6.28 17.37
N LEU A 249 -13.06 6.53 16.07
CA LEU A 249 -12.94 5.52 15.02
C LEU A 249 -11.63 5.75 14.24
N VAL A 250 -10.65 4.87 14.44
CA VAL A 250 -9.27 5.06 13.93
C VAL A 250 -8.78 3.87 13.10
N GLU A 251 -7.90 4.15 12.13
CA GLU A 251 -7.25 3.14 11.30
C GLU A 251 -6.23 2.31 12.09
N PRO A 252 -5.92 1.06 11.67
CA PRO A 252 -4.86 0.26 12.27
C PRO A 252 -3.49 0.97 12.36
N ARG A 253 -3.21 1.85 11.40
CA ARG A 253 -1.97 2.64 11.35
C ARG A 253 -1.79 3.57 12.55
N TRP A 254 -2.87 3.94 13.24
CA TRP A 254 -2.80 4.71 14.49
C TRP A 254 -2.05 3.93 15.58
N LEU A 255 -2.40 2.66 15.78
CA LEU A 255 -1.71 1.78 16.72
C LEU A 255 -0.27 1.53 16.30
N GLU A 256 -0.02 1.30 15.01
CA GLU A 256 1.33 1.10 14.49
C GLU A 256 2.21 2.33 14.70
N ALA A 257 1.71 3.52 14.36
CA ALA A 257 2.42 4.77 14.57
C ALA A 257 2.68 5.03 16.05
N ALA A 258 1.68 4.82 16.93
CA ALA A 258 1.88 4.95 18.37
C ALA A 258 2.94 3.98 18.91
N TYR A 259 2.96 2.76 18.36
CA TYR A 259 3.92 1.74 18.72
C TYR A 259 5.35 2.13 18.30
N TYR A 260 5.59 2.53 17.06
CA TYR A 260 6.95 2.85 16.61
C TYR A 260 7.45 4.22 17.10
N LEU A 261 6.57 5.19 17.31
CA LEU A 261 6.90 6.53 17.78
C LEU A 261 6.85 6.67 19.31
N TRP A 262 6.53 5.59 20.03
CA TRP A 262 6.53 5.57 21.51
C TRP A 262 5.64 6.66 22.15
N GLN A 263 4.59 7.07 21.45
CA GLN A 263 3.73 8.17 21.88
C GLN A 263 2.33 8.00 21.31
N LYS A 264 1.30 8.32 22.11
CA LYS A 264 -0.08 8.36 21.63
C LYS A 264 -0.19 9.33 20.46
N GLN A 265 -0.68 8.84 19.34
CA GLN A 265 -0.86 9.65 18.14
C GLN A 265 -2.21 10.37 18.19
N PRO A 266 -2.31 11.58 17.63
CA PRO A 266 -3.56 12.32 17.61
C PRO A 266 -4.56 11.60 16.68
N GLU A 267 -5.74 11.28 17.20
CA GLU A 267 -6.71 10.37 16.58
C GLU A 267 -7.25 10.92 15.26
N ASP A 268 -7.36 12.25 15.14
CA ASP A 268 -7.84 12.98 13.96
C ASP A 268 -7.01 12.69 12.71
N LYS A 269 -5.68 12.57 12.85
CA LYS A 269 -4.74 12.24 11.76
C LYS A 269 -4.92 10.81 11.23
N PHE A 270 -5.62 9.95 11.97
CA PHE A 270 -5.81 8.53 11.65
C PHE A 270 -7.30 8.13 11.64
N THR A 271 -8.19 9.09 11.46
CA THR A 271 -9.63 8.83 11.35
C THR A 271 -9.92 7.85 10.20
N VAL A 272 -10.83 6.90 10.44
CA VAL A 272 -11.35 6.06 9.35
C VAL A 272 -12.25 6.93 8.50
N LEU A 273 -11.72 7.38 7.38
CA LEU A 273 -12.50 8.11 6.40
C LEU A 273 -13.60 7.16 5.88
N ASP A 274 -14.87 7.61 5.90
CA ASP A 274 -15.95 7.00 5.11
C ASP A 274 -15.39 6.77 3.70
N ASP A 275 -15.63 5.62 3.06
CA ASP A 275 -15.18 5.37 1.69
C ASP A 275 -15.62 6.51 0.75
N ARG A 276 -16.65 7.28 1.13
CA ARG A 276 -17.03 8.57 0.51
C ARG A 276 -16.01 9.70 0.67
N LYS A 277 -15.38 9.88 1.84
CA LYS A 277 -14.35 10.90 2.09
C LYS A 277 -12.92 10.47 1.74
N LYS A 278 -12.60 9.16 1.84
CA LYS A 278 -11.35 8.58 1.33
C LYS A 278 -11.30 8.65 -0.20
N ARG A 279 -12.48 8.50 -0.84
CA ARG A 279 -12.70 8.93 -2.22
C ARG A 279 -12.62 10.44 -2.38
N MET A 280 -13.19 11.30 -1.53
CA MET A 280 -13.05 12.78 -1.69
C MET A 280 -11.63 13.34 -1.64
N LEU A 281 -10.70 12.78 -0.84
CA LEU A 281 -9.30 13.26 -0.81
C LEU A 281 -8.45 12.73 -1.98
N ILE A 282 -8.92 11.66 -2.64
CA ILE A 282 -8.28 11.07 -3.85
C ILE A 282 -9.04 11.45 -5.14
N VAL A 283 -10.25 11.99 -5.00
CA VAL A 283 -11.20 12.28 -6.06
C VAL A 283 -12.04 13.48 -5.61
N SER A 284 -11.61 14.68 -5.98
CA SER A 284 -12.54 15.81 -6.13
C SER A 284 -13.49 15.53 -7.29
N VAL A 285 -14.37 14.54 -7.17
CA VAL A 285 -15.45 14.25 -8.13
C VAL A 285 -16.60 13.54 -7.40
N ASP A 286 -17.70 14.28 -7.30
CA ASP A 286 -19.01 13.93 -6.76
C ASP A 286 -19.65 12.67 -7.41
N PHE A 287 -20.02 11.67 -6.60
CA PHE A 287 -20.73 10.44 -6.98
C PHE A 287 -22.24 10.48 -6.61
N SER A 288 -22.84 11.66 -6.45
CA SER A 288 -24.25 11.79 -6.04
C SER A 288 -25.28 11.44 -7.12
N ARG A 289 -24.89 11.07 -8.35
CA ARG A 289 -25.85 10.91 -9.47
C ARG A 289 -26.25 9.48 -9.86
N VAL A 290 -25.66 8.43 -9.28
CA VAL A 290 -26.08 7.04 -9.57
C VAL A 290 -27.26 6.57 -8.69
N ARG A 291 -27.69 7.37 -7.70
CA ARG A 291 -28.87 7.05 -6.85
C ARG A 291 -30.22 7.47 -7.43
N ILE A 292 -30.27 8.04 -8.64
CA ILE A 292 -31.53 8.48 -9.28
C ILE A 292 -31.91 7.51 -10.41
N ARG A 293 -32.22 6.26 -10.04
CA ARG A 293 -33.14 5.42 -10.84
C ARG A 293 -33.79 4.28 -10.05
N ILE A 294 -33.30 3.99 -8.84
CA ILE A 294 -33.92 3.01 -7.93
C ILE A 294 -35.21 3.56 -7.25
N ARG A 295 -35.55 4.85 -7.42
CA ARG A 295 -36.75 5.45 -6.80
C ARG A 295 -38.01 5.47 -7.66
N ASN A 296 -37.97 5.06 -8.93
CA ASN A 296 -39.15 5.07 -9.82
C ASN A 296 -39.51 3.69 -10.39
N MET A 297 -39.47 2.65 -9.56
CA MET A 297 -40.30 1.46 -9.77
C MET A 297 -41.02 1.17 -8.46
N SER A 298 -42.03 2.00 -8.19
CA SER A 298 -43.13 1.64 -7.32
C SER A 298 -43.95 0.54 -7.97
N SER A 299 -44.44 -0.35 -7.10
CA SER A 299 -45.39 -1.46 -7.29
C SER A 299 -44.85 -2.77 -7.87
N ASN A 300 -44.77 -3.73 -6.93
CA ASN A 300 -44.85 -5.18 -7.05
C ASN A 300 -43.72 -5.86 -7.85
N ASP A 301 -42.79 -6.48 -7.11
CA ASP A 301 -42.46 -7.91 -7.25
C ASP A 301 -41.46 -8.34 -6.16
N ASP A 302 -41.84 -9.36 -5.40
CA ASP A 302 -41.20 -9.88 -4.18
C ASP A 302 -39.94 -10.74 -4.47
N GLU A 303 -39.25 -10.47 -5.58
CA GLU A 303 -38.07 -11.22 -6.05
C GLU A 303 -36.74 -10.45 -5.81
N GLY A 304 -36.80 -9.13 -5.53
CA GLY A 304 -35.62 -8.26 -5.43
C GLY A 304 -34.76 -8.43 -4.17
N TYR A 305 -35.23 -9.12 -3.14
CA TYR A 305 -34.53 -9.25 -1.86
C TYR A 305 -33.45 -10.34 -1.82
N LYS A 306 -33.24 -11.10 -2.90
CA LYS A 306 -32.15 -12.10 -3.01
C LYS A 306 -30.87 -11.59 -3.69
N LEU A 307 -30.92 -10.52 -4.48
CA LEU A 307 -29.77 -10.12 -5.34
C LEU A 307 -28.72 -9.24 -4.62
N ALA A 308 -29.06 -8.65 -3.47
CA ALA A 308 -28.18 -7.74 -2.74
C ALA A 308 -27.05 -8.42 -1.95
N ARG A 309 -26.87 -9.74 -2.08
CA ARG A 309 -25.88 -10.53 -1.32
C ARG A 309 -24.64 -10.98 -2.10
N THR A 310 -24.48 -10.66 -3.39
CA THR A 310 -23.45 -11.30 -4.23
C THR A 310 -22.85 -10.41 -5.34
N GLN A 311 -22.49 -9.15 -5.08
CA GLN A 311 -21.82 -8.36 -6.12
C GLN A 311 -20.30 -8.58 -6.10
N THR A 312 -19.80 -9.26 -7.12
CA THR A 312 -18.37 -9.51 -7.37
C THR A 312 -17.74 -8.37 -8.21
N PRO A 313 -16.41 -8.27 -8.26
CA PRO A 313 -15.71 -7.37 -9.18
C PRO A 313 -16.13 -7.56 -10.65
N LEU A 314 -16.20 -8.80 -11.16
CA LEU A 314 -16.58 -9.03 -12.56
C LEU A 314 -18.03 -8.62 -12.84
N SER A 315 -18.97 -8.95 -11.95
CA SER A 315 -20.37 -8.53 -12.13
C SER A 315 -20.55 -7.02 -12.14
N SER A 316 -19.78 -6.29 -11.31
CA SER A 316 -19.79 -4.82 -11.29
C SER A 316 -19.26 -4.22 -12.59
N ILE A 317 -18.16 -4.78 -13.12
CA ILE A 317 -17.55 -4.37 -14.38
C ILE A 317 -18.50 -4.66 -15.55
N ALA A 318 -19.04 -5.89 -15.61
CA ALA A 318 -19.98 -6.30 -16.65
C ALA A 318 -21.21 -5.38 -16.68
N GLN A 319 -21.83 -5.12 -15.51
CA GLN A 319 -22.97 -4.24 -15.40
C GLN A 319 -22.67 -2.81 -15.88
N ALA A 320 -21.55 -2.22 -15.45
CA ALA A 320 -21.20 -0.86 -15.85
C ALA A 320 -21.00 -0.72 -17.37
N PHE A 321 -20.41 -1.73 -18.01
CA PHE A 321 -20.24 -1.73 -19.46
C PHE A 321 -21.54 -2.04 -20.22
N GLU A 322 -22.42 -2.89 -19.66
CA GLU A 322 -23.77 -3.12 -20.21
C GLU A 322 -24.60 -1.83 -20.19
N GLU A 323 -24.57 -1.07 -19.10
CA GLU A 323 -25.26 0.22 -19.01
C GLU A 323 -24.77 1.21 -20.08
N ILE A 324 -23.46 1.26 -20.35
CA ILE A 324 -22.91 2.07 -21.45
C ILE A 324 -23.36 1.51 -22.81
N SER A 325 -23.27 0.19 -23.01
CA SER A 325 -23.69 -0.49 -24.25
C SER A 325 -25.18 -0.27 -24.56
N ASP A 326 -26.04 -0.26 -23.55
CA ASP A 326 -27.47 0.00 -23.70
C ASP A 326 -27.74 1.46 -24.05
N LEU A 327 -27.00 2.41 -23.47
CA LEU A 327 -27.06 3.82 -23.88
C LEU A 327 -26.68 4.00 -25.36
N ILE A 328 -25.65 3.26 -25.80
CA ILE A 328 -25.20 3.26 -27.20
C ILE A 328 -26.29 2.71 -28.13
N LYS A 329 -26.87 1.55 -27.79
CA LYS A 329 -27.89 0.88 -28.60
C LYS A 329 -29.18 1.67 -28.68
N ASN A 330 -29.63 2.25 -27.57
CA ASN A 330 -30.84 3.04 -27.50
C ASN A 330 -30.71 4.38 -28.24
N GLY A 331 -29.49 4.92 -28.38
CA GLY A 331 -29.24 6.14 -29.15
C GLY A 331 -29.21 5.92 -30.67
N ASN A 332 -28.86 4.72 -31.14
CA ASN A 332 -28.78 4.38 -32.57
C ASN A 332 -30.15 4.33 -33.30
N GLY A 333 -31.27 4.37 -32.58
CA GLY A 333 -32.61 4.41 -33.19
C GLY A 333 -32.96 5.73 -33.88
N ASN A 334 -32.17 6.80 -33.68
CA ASN A 334 -32.53 8.17 -34.06
C ASN A 334 -31.51 8.89 -34.98
N GLU A 335 -30.66 8.19 -35.75
CA GLU A 335 -29.60 8.80 -36.63
C GLU A 335 -28.54 9.67 -35.92
N VAL A 336 -28.62 9.89 -34.61
CA VAL A 336 -27.66 10.69 -33.84
C VAL A 336 -26.48 9.83 -33.40
N VAL A 337 -25.26 10.23 -33.80
CA VAL A 337 -24.01 9.64 -33.28
C VAL A 337 -23.97 9.79 -31.76
N VAL A 338 -23.97 8.67 -31.03
CA VAL A 338 -23.95 8.68 -29.56
C VAL A 338 -22.57 9.10 -29.07
N ASP A 339 -22.48 10.31 -28.54
CA ASP A 339 -21.28 10.82 -27.88
C ASP A 339 -21.32 10.52 -26.38
N LEU A 340 -20.36 9.72 -25.90
CA LEU A 340 -20.32 9.29 -24.51
C LEU A 340 -19.82 10.43 -23.62
N LYS A 341 -20.49 10.64 -22.48
CA LYS A 341 -19.98 11.54 -21.45
C LYS A 341 -18.66 11.02 -20.89
N LEU A 342 -17.66 11.90 -20.80
CA LEU A 342 -16.29 11.53 -20.44
C LEU A 342 -16.21 11.00 -19.00
N LYS A 343 -16.83 11.70 -18.04
CA LYS A 343 -16.78 11.30 -16.63
C LYS A 343 -17.39 9.91 -16.37
N PRO A 344 -18.66 9.61 -16.76
CA PRO A 344 -19.23 8.26 -16.58
C PRO A 344 -18.43 7.16 -17.29
N PHE A 345 -17.90 7.45 -18.49
CA PHE A 345 -17.02 6.53 -19.19
C PHE A 345 -15.75 6.21 -18.38
N CYS A 346 -15.07 7.24 -17.86
CA CYS A 346 -13.87 7.06 -17.03
C CYS A 346 -14.19 6.32 -15.72
N GLU A 347 -15.33 6.58 -15.10
CA GLU A 347 -15.79 5.89 -13.90
C GLU A 347 -16.02 4.40 -14.16
N ALA A 348 -16.68 4.03 -15.25
CA ALA A 348 -16.85 2.63 -15.64
C ALA A 348 -15.51 1.95 -15.95
N CYS A 349 -14.63 2.62 -16.70
CA CYS A 349 -13.29 2.12 -17.01
C CYS A 349 -12.42 1.94 -15.76
N SER A 350 -12.61 2.76 -14.72
CA SER A 350 -11.87 2.61 -13.46
C SER A 350 -12.11 1.26 -12.77
N LEU A 351 -13.27 0.64 -12.98
CA LEU A 351 -13.57 -0.69 -12.44
C LEU A 351 -12.69 -1.78 -13.06
N VAL A 352 -12.27 -1.59 -14.31
CA VAL A 352 -11.40 -2.54 -15.04
C VAL A 352 -9.99 -2.59 -14.43
N SER A 353 -9.55 -1.57 -13.70
CA SER A 353 -8.22 -1.57 -13.07
C SER A 353 -8.04 -2.73 -12.08
N VAL A 354 -9.12 -3.16 -11.43
CA VAL A 354 -9.13 -4.30 -10.50
C VAL A 354 -8.63 -5.57 -11.20
N LEU A 355 -8.96 -5.77 -12.48
CA LEU A 355 -8.57 -6.95 -13.24
C LEU A 355 -7.06 -7.00 -13.49
N PHE A 356 -6.44 -5.87 -13.81
CA PHE A 356 -4.98 -5.80 -13.95
C PHE A 356 -4.28 -6.11 -12.62
N GLY A 357 -4.84 -5.66 -11.49
CA GLY A 357 -4.33 -5.97 -10.15
C GLY A 357 -4.42 -7.46 -9.80
N CYS A 358 -5.37 -8.20 -10.36
CA CYS A 358 -5.54 -9.64 -10.14
C CYS A 358 -4.58 -10.52 -10.97
N LEU A 359 -3.87 -9.97 -11.96
CA LEU A 359 -2.93 -10.69 -12.83
C LEU A 359 -1.51 -10.81 -12.24
N GLY A 360 -1.28 -10.35 -11.02
CA GLY A 360 0.01 -10.53 -10.33
C GLY A 360 1.03 -9.40 -10.60
N MET A 361 2.21 -9.54 -10.00
CA MET A 361 3.12 -8.41 -9.76
C MET A 361 3.67 -7.76 -11.03
N ALA A 362 3.93 -8.52 -12.10
CA ALA A 362 4.45 -7.95 -13.34
C ALA A 362 3.41 -7.13 -14.12
N PHE A 363 2.11 -7.43 -13.97
CA PHE A 363 1.02 -6.70 -14.62
C PHE A 363 0.63 -5.42 -13.87
N LYS A 364 1.21 -5.17 -12.68
CA LYS A 364 1.04 -3.92 -11.93
C LYS A 364 1.58 -2.70 -12.68
N PHE A 365 2.58 -2.87 -13.55
CA PHE A 365 3.03 -1.81 -14.44
C PHE A 365 1.98 -1.45 -15.48
N ALA A 366 1.29 -2.45 -16.05
CA ALA A 366 0.17 -2.21 -16.97
C ALA A 366 -1.02 -1.56 -16.25
N GLU A 367 -1.33 -1.98 -15.02
CA GLU A 367 -2.34 -1.34 -14.15
C GLU A 367 -2.01 0.14 -13.90
N MET A 368 -0.75 0.44 -13.54
CA MET A 368 -0.29 1.81 -13.28
C MET A 368 -0.39 2.69 -14.52
N GLU A 369 0.06 2.20 -15.67
CA GLU A 369 -0.05 2.91 -16.93
C GLU A 369 -1.52 3.19 -17.27
N TYR A 370 -2.39 2.16 -17.22
CA TYR A 370 -3.82 2.32 -17.47
C TYR A 370 -4.49 3.34 -16.52
N THR A 371 -4.22 3.22 -15.21
CA THR A 371 -4.82 4.07 -14.18
C THR A 371 -4.33 5.52 -14.26
N ALA A 372 -3.06 5.75 -14.63
CA ALA A 372 -2.54 7.09 -14.85
C ALA A 372 -3.29 7.79 -16.00
N LYS A 373 -3.51 7.08 -17.12
CA LYS A 373 -4.26 7.61 -18.27
C LYS A 373 -5.72 7.91 -17.92
N LEU A 374 -6.36 7.04 -17.14
CA LEU A 374 -7.71 7.29 -16.64
C LEU A 374 -7.79 8.50 -15.71
N ARG A 375 -6.80 8.69 -14.83
CA ARG A 375 -6.77 9.85 -13.94
C ARG A 375 -6.67 11.16 -14.71
N ASP A 376 -5.79 11.20 -15.71
CA ASP A 376 -5.64 12.38 -16.57
C ASP A 376 -6.96 12.71 -17.31
N LEU A 377 -7.69 11.68 -17.78
CA LEU A 377 -8.99 11.86 -18.43
C LEU A 377 -10.10 12.26 -17.45
N LEU A 378 -10.09 11.72 -16.23
CA LEU A 378 -11.03 12.09 -15.18
C LEU A 378 -10.80 13.53 -14.74
N GLU A 379 -9.55 13.99 -14.68
CA GLU A 379 -9.25 15.40 -14.44
C GLU A 379 -9.74 16.26 -15.61
N ALA A 380 -9.52 15.83 -16.85
CA ALA A 380 -10.03 16.49 -18.04
C ALA A 380 -11.56 16.60 -18.03
N SER A 381 -12.27 15.64 -17.44
CA SER A 381 -13.74 15.63 -17.34
C SER A 381 -14.34 16.79 -16.53
N LYS A 382 -13.50 17.54 -15.80
CA LYS A 382 -13.91 18.81 -15.17
C LYS A 382 -14.11 19.94 -16.18
N SER A 383 -13.43 19.87 -17.32
CA SER A 383 -13.43 20.88 -18.38
C SER A 383 -14.08 20.40 -19.68
N PHE A 384 -14.22 19.09 -19.86
CA PHE A 384 -14.72 18.45 -21.07
C PHE A 384 -15.88 17.50 -20.74
N ASP A 385 -17.06 17.70 -21.34
CA ASP A 385 -18.25 16.89 -21.02
C ASP A 385 -18.24 15.52 -21.71
N THR A 386 -17.68 15.42 -22.93
CA THR A 386 -17.79 14.21 -23.78
C THR A 386 -16.47 13.73 -24.34
N LEU A 387 -16.44 12.48 -24.82
CA LEU A 387 -15.27 11.92 -25.52
C LEU A 387 -14.92 12.74 -26.76
N SER A 388 -15.90 13.21 -27.54
CA SER A 388 -15.65 14.08 -28.69
C SER A 388 -14.93 15.36 -28.29
N SER A 389 -15.34 15.99 -27.19
CA SER A 389 -14.78 17.29 -26.77
C SER A 389 -13.28 17.24 -26.45
N VAL A 390 -12.78 16.13 -25.87
CA VAL A 390 -11.33 15.98 -25.63
C VAL A 390 -10.56 15.71 -26.92
N VAL A 391 -11.15 14.98 -27.87
CA VAL A 391 -10.52 14.70 -29.17
C VAL A 391 -10.44 15.98 -30.01
N GLU A 392 -11.51 16.77 -30.03
CA GLU A 392 -11.57 18.04 -30.74
C GLU A 392 -10.59 19.07 -30.19
N PHE A 393 -10.44 19.11 -28.86
CA PHE A 393 -9.46 19.98 -28.22
C PHE A 393 -8.03 19.68 -28.70
N ASP A 394 -7.61 18.41 -28.68
CA ASP A 394 -6.26 18.04 -29.13
C ASP A 394 -6.09 18.14 -30.65
N LEU A 395 -7.15 17.95 -31.44
CA LEU A 395 -7.12 18.20 -32.89
C LEU A 395 -6.84 19.67 -33.18
N LYS A 396 -7.58 20.57 -32.51
CA LYS A 396 -7.40 22.03 -32.65
C LYS A 396 -5.98 22.47 -32.25
N ASN A 397 -5.44 21.87 -31.20
CA ASN A 397 -4.10 22.18 -30.69
C ASN A 397 -2.97 21.37 -31.35
N LYS A 398 -3.27 20.47 -32.30
CA LYS A 398 -2.31 19.57 -32.96
C LYS A 398 -1.51 18.70 -31.98
N THR A 399 -2.14 18.26 -30.89
CA THR A 399 -1.53 17.49 -29.79
C THR A 399 -1.99 16.02 -29.73
N VAL A 400 -2.80 15.54 -30.67
CA VAL A 400 -3.44 14.20 -30.68
C VAL A 400 -2.54 13.04 -30.27
N LYS A 401 -1.30 12.97 -30.81
CA LYS A 401 -0.34 11.89 -30.53
C LYS A 401 0.72 12.28 -29.48
N SER A 402 0.67 13.52 -28.98
CA SER A 402 1.65 14.05 -28.04
C SER A 402 1.55 13.32 -26.68
N PRO A 403 2.69 13.01 -26.03
CA PRO A 403 2.69 12.47 -24.67
C PRO A 403 1.87 13.35 -23.72
N GLY A 404 0.93 12.75 -22.99
CA GLY A 404 0.08 13.44 -22.00
C GLY A 404 -1.18 14.10 -22.57
N SER A 405 -1.37 14.13 -23.88
CA SER A 405 -2.63 14.58 -24.48
C SER A 405 -3.81 13.70 -24.07
N HIS A 406 -5.01 14.29 -23.98
CA HIS A 406 -6.22 13.58 -23.58
C HIS A 406 -6.58 12.50 -24.61
N THR A 407 -6.39 12.81 -25.88
CA THR A 407 -6.65 11.90 -27.00
C THR A 407 -5.72 10.70 -26.99
N ARG A 408 -4.41 10.90 -26.77
CA ARG A 408 -3.50 9.77 -26.58
C ARG A 408 -3.84 8.95 -25.34
N ASN A 409 -4.24 9.60 -24.25
CA ASN A 409 -4.62 8.90 -23.03
C ASN A 409 -5.89 8.05 -23.27
N LEU A 410 -6.90 8.57 -23.98
CA LEU A 410 -8.10 7.83 -24.37
C LEU A 410 -7.75 6.62 -25.26
N ARG A 411 -6.81 6.78 -26.20
CA ARG A 411 -6.32 5.66 -27.03
C ARG A 411 -5.70 4.54 -26.18
N ARG A 412 -4.94 4.89 -25.15
CA ARG A 412 -4.31 3.92 -24.23
C ARG A 412 -5.33 3.23 -23.33
N VAL A 413 -6.35 3.96 -22.87
CA VAL A 413 -7.48 3.37 -22.12
C VAL A 413 -8.24 2.39 -22.99
N ARG A 414 -8.59 2.76 -24.23
CA ARG A 414 -9.21 1.86 -25.22
C ARG A 414 -8.38 0.58 -25.39
N GLN A 415 -7.06 0.68 -25.58
CA GLN A 415 -6.19 -0.49 -25.70
C GLN A 415 -6.26 -1.40 -24.46
N GLY A 416 -6.35 -0.83 -23.25
CA GLY A 416 -6.55 -1.59 -22.02
C GLY A 416 -7.88 -2.35 -21.99
N LEU A 417 -8.98 -1.72 -22.45
CA LEU A 417 -10.29 -2.37 -22.52
C LEU A 417 -10.28 -3.56 -23.48
N ASP A 418 -9.68 -3.38 -24.66
CA ASP A 418 -9.58 -4.40 -25.68
C ASP A 418 -8.67 -5.56 -25.22
N LEU A 419 -7.59 -5.27 -24.50
CA LEU A 419 -6.74 -6.29 -23.91
C LEU A 419 -7.49 -7.19 -22.92
N ILE A 420 -8.36 -6.60 -22.08
CA ILE A 420 -9.17 -7.38 -21.13
C ILE A 420 -10.24 -8.18 -21.86
N LYS A 421 -10.87 -7.61 -22.89
CA LYS A 421 -11.85 -8.30 -23.72
C LYS A 421 -11.23 -9.53 -24.39
N GLU A 422 -10.08 -9.36 -25.05
CA GLU A 422 -9.35 -10.46 -25.69
C GLU A 422 -8.81 -11.46 -24.65
N LEU A 423 -8.35 -11.00 -23.48
CA LEU A 423 -7.95 -11.90 -22.40
C LEU A 423 -9.12 -12.80 -21.98
N PHE A 424 -10.32 -12.24 -21.81
CA PHE A 424 -11.50 -13.03 -21.44
C PHE A 424 -11.92 -13.98 -22.55
N GLN A 425 -11.90 -13.56 -23.81
CA GLN A 425 -12.18 -14.47 -24.94
C GLN A 425 -11.21 -15.65 -24.96
N ASN A 426 -9.92 -15.37 -24.80
CA ASN A 426 -8.90 -16.40 -24.74
C ASN A 426 -9.00 -17.27 -23.48
N PHE A 427 -9.39 -16.70 -22.33
CA PHE A 427 -9.57 -17.42 -21.08
C PHE A 427 -10.75 -18.39 -21.12
N LEU A 428 -11.79 -18.08 -21.89
CA LEU A 428 -12.96 -18.95 -22.10
C LEU A 428 -12.78 -19.93 -23.27
N SER A 429 -11.69 -19.79 -24.05
CA SER A 429 -11.41 -20.69 -25.16
C SER A 429 -10.90 -22.05 -24.68
N PRO A 430 -11.42 -23.18 -25.21
CA PRO A 430 -10.93 -24.51 -24.88
C PRO A 430 -9.48 -24.75 -25.35
N GLU A 431 -8.97 -23.94 -26.28
CA GLU A 431 -7.59 -24.06 -26.81
C GLU A 431 -6.53 -23.54 -25.82
N ASN A 432 -6.91 -22.69 -24.87
CA ASN A 432 -6.01 -22.09 -23.90
C ASN A 432 -6.15 -22.74 -22.52
N LEU A 433 -5.31 -23.74 -22.26
CA LEU A 433 -5.31 -24.49 -21.00
C LEU A 433 -4.87 -23.67 -19.78
N THR A 434 -4.17 -22.54 -19.97
CA THR A 434 -3.62 -21.74 -18.85
C THR A 434 -3.89 -20.25 -19.01
N LEU A 435 -3.93 -19.52 -17.89
CA LEU A 435 -4.01 -18.06 -17.91
C LEU A 435 -2.82 -17.43 -18.68
N LYS A 436 -1.64 -18.05 -18.59
CA LYS A 436 -0.44 -17.58 -19.29
C LYS A 436 -0.62 -17.59 -20.80
N THR A 437 -1.13 -18.67 -21.37
CA THR A 437 -1.36 -18.75 -22.82
C THR A 437 -2.42 -17.75 -23.24
N ALA A 438 -3.53 -17.68 -22.49
CA ALA A 438 -4.61 -16.73 -22.78
C ALA A 438 -4.14 -15.26 -22.78
N ALA A 439 -3.41 -14.85 -21.75
CA ALA A 439 -2.88 -13.50 -21.63
C ALA A 439 -1.78 -13.18 -22.65
N THR A 440 -0.94 -14.17 -22.99
CA THR A 440 0.10 -14.02 -24.01
C THR A 440 -0.53 -13.76 -25.37
N THR A 441 -1.54 -14.54 -25.75
CA THR A 441 -2.27 -14.38 -27.02
C THR A 441 -2.96 -13.03 -27.09
N ALA A 442 -3.69 -12.64 -26.04
CA ALA A 442 -4.37 -11.34 -25.98
C ALA A 442 -3.38 -10.17 -26.10
N TYR A 443 -2.23 -10.24 -25.42
CA TYR A 443 -1.19 -9.21 -25.52
C TYR A 443 -0.58 -9.13 -26.93
N GLN A 444 -0.30 -10.27 -27.56
CA GLN A 444 0.25 -10.33 -28.92
C GLN A 444 -0.68 -9.69 -29.94
N GLN A 445 -1.99 -9.85 -29.78
CA GLN A 445 -2.99 -9.28 -30.68
C GLN A 445 -3.19 -7.77 -30.44
N VAL A 446 -3.34 -7.35 -29.18
CA VAL A 446 -3.81 -5.99 -28.87
C VAL A 446 -2.69 -4.99 -28.68
N CYS A 447 -1.61 -5.37 -27.99
CA CYS A 447 -0.62 -4.43 -27.47
C CYS A 447 0.73 -4.54 -28.19
N ALA A 448 1.16 -5.76 -28.52
CA ALA A 448 2.47 -6.01 -29.11
C ALA A 448 2.77 -5.21 -30.39
N PRO A 449 1.81 -4.98 -31.32
CA PRO A 449 2.05 -4.18 -32.52
C PRO A 449 2.49 -2.73 -32.21
N TYR A 450 2.08 -2.19 -31.06
CA TYR A 450 2.31 -0.79 -30.67
C TYR A 450 3.39 -0.60 -29.60
N HIS A 451 3.95 -1.71 -29.09
CA HIS A 451 4.96 -1.70 -28.04
C HIS A 451 6.36 -1.87 -28.60
N THR A 452 7.33 -1.16 -28.03
CA THR A 452 8.74 -1.32 -28.40
C THR A 452 9.25 -2.72 -28.05
N TRP A 453 10.36 -3.14 -28.67
CA TRP A 453 10.99 -4.43 -28.35
C TRP A 453 11.23 -4.59 -26.84
N ALA A 454 11.73 -3.55 -26.17
CA ALA A 454 11.98 -3.58 -24.73
C ALA A 454 10.69 -3.84 -23.91
N VAL A 455 9.58 -3.19 -24.28
CA VAL A 455 8.29 -3.38 -23.60
C VAL A 455 7.73 -4.78 -23.89
N ARG A 456 7.87 -5.29 -25.12
CA ARG A 456 7.46 -6.67 -25.45
C ARG A 456 8.24 -7.72 -24.67
N THR A 457 9.55 -7.54 -24.53
CA THR A 457 10.41 -8.43 -23.74
C THR A 457 10.02 -8.40 -22.26
N ALA A 458 9.78 -7.22 -21.70
CA ALA A 458 9.32 -7.06 -20.31
C ALA A 458 7.94 -7.71 -20.09
N ALA A 459 7.00 -7.51 -21.02
CA ALA A 459 5.68 -8.13 -20.96
C ALA A 459 5.77 -9.65 -21.03
N SER A 460 6.59 -10.20 -21.93
CA SER A 460 6.82 -11.65 -22.06
C SER A 460 7.40 -12.26 -20.77
N ALA A 461 8.38 -11.60 -20.15
CA ALA A 461 8.90 -12.01 -18.85
C ALA A 461 7.81 -11.94 -17.76
N GLY A 462 6.97 -10.90 -17.80
CA GLY A 462 5.84 -10.74 -16.88
C GLY A 462 4.79 -11.83 -16.98
N MET A 463 4.50 -12.35 -18.19
CA MET A 463 3.58 -13.48 -18.40
C MET A 463 3.98 -14.73 -17.61
N CYS A 464 5.28 -14.93 -17.34
CA CYS A 464 5.77 -16.05 -16.53
C CYS A 464 5.45 -15.91 -15.03
N THR A 465 4.97 -14.74 -14.59
CA THR A 465 4.62 -14.44 -13.19
C THR A 465 3.11 -14.39 -12.95
N LEU A 466 2.31 -14.66 -13.99
CA LEU A 466 0.85 -14.71 -13.89
C LEU A 466 0.42 -15.79 -12.88
N PRO A 467 -0.66 -15.55 -12.13
CA PRO A 467 -1.25 -16.58 -11.27
C PRO A 467 -1.78 -17.76 -12.10
N SER A 468 -2.13 -18.85 -11.42
CA SER A 468 -2.89 -19.92 -12.06
C SER A 468 -4.32 -19.46 -12.39
N ARG A 469 -5.02 -20.23 -13.22
CA ARG A 469 -6.43 -19.98 -13.58
C ARG A 469 -7.29 -19.92 -12.32
N GLU A 470 -7.11 -20.89 -11.44
CA GLU A 470 -7.85 -21.05 -10.18
C GLU A 470 -7.56 -19.89 -9.24
N GLN A 471 -6.29 -19.48 -9.14
CA GLN A 471 -5.90 -18.36 -8.30
C GLN A 471 -6.46 -17.02 -8.80
N LEU A 472 -6.59 -16.83 -10.11
CA LEU A 472 -7.27 -15.66 -10.67
C LEU A 472 -8.75 -15.64 -10.28
N LEU A 473 -9.46 -16.77 -10.39
CA LEU A 473 -10.86 -16.87 -10.00
C LEU A 473 -11.05 -16.61 -8.50
N LEU A 474 -10.18 -17.15 -7.65
CA LEU A 474 -10.16 -16.86 -6.22
C LEU A 474 -9.94 -15.35 -5.94
N ASN A 475 -9.01 -14.71 -6.65
CA ASN A 475 -8.74 -13.28 -6.50
C ASN A 475 -9.95 -12.41 -6.90
N LEU A 476 -10.74 -12.88 -7.85
CA LEU A 476 -11.97 -12.21 -8.32
C LEU A 476 -13.18 -12.57 -7.46
N ASN A 477 -13.03 -13.47 -6.47
CA ASN A 477 -14.14 -14.03 -5.70
C ASN A 477 -15.21 -14.67 -6.60
N GLU A 478 -14.75 -15.46 -7.57
CA GLU A 478 -15.57 -16.08 -8.61
C GLU A 478 -15.39 -17.60 -8.65
N THR A 479 -16.41 -18.29 -9.13
CA THR A 479 -16.34 -19.70 -9.56
C THR A 479 -16.15 -19.76 -11.08
N ASP A 480 -15.77 -20.90 -11.66
CA ASP A 480 -15.69 -21.03 -13.12
C ASP A 480 -17.01 -20.65 -13.82
N LYS A 481 -18.16 -21.06 -13.25
CA LYS A 481 -19.49 -20.77 -13.83
C LYS A 481 -19.84 -19.29 -13.78
N SER A 482 -19.58 -18.64 -12.64
CA SER A 482 -19.89 -17.21 -12.48
C SER A 482 -18.91 -16.35 -13.27
N ALA A 483 -17.61 -16.69 -13.29
CA ALA A 483 -16.64 -16.02 -14.15
C ALA A 483 -16.97 -16.16 -15.64
N ASP A 484 -17.33 -17.34 -16.14
CA ASP A 484 -17.75 -17.52 -17.54
C ASP A 484 -18.90 -16.58 -17.90
N LYS A 485 -19.95 -16.56 -17.06
CA LYS A 485 -21.11 -15.68 -17.25
C LYS A 485 -20.70 -14.20 -17.29
N GLU A 486 -19.98 -13.72 -16.28
CA GLU A 486 -19.64 -12.30 -16.15
C GLU A 486 -18.60 -11.84 -17.19
N MET A 487 -17.65 -12.70 -17.55
CA MET A 487 -16.69 -12.43 -18.64
C MET A 487 -17.40 -12.30 -19.98
N ARG A 488 -18.36 -13.19 -20.31
CA ARG A 488 -19.16 -13.08 -21.55
C ARG A 488 -19.98 -11.80 -21.62
N ARG A 489 -20.58 -11.38 -20.49
CA ARG A 489 -21.30 -10.12 -20.38
C ARG A 489 -20.38 -8.94 -20.71
N TYR A 490 -19.21 -8.86 -20.08
CA TYR A 490 -18.23 -7.82 -20.37
C TYR A 490 -17.74 -7.87 -21.83
N ILE A 491 -17.42 -9.05 -22.38
CA ILE A 491 -16.96 -9.19 -23.78
C ILE A 491 -17.98 -8.56 -24.73
N LYS A 492 -19.26 -8.91 -24.57
CA LYS A 492 -20.34 -8.39 -25.43
C LYS A 492 -20.49 -6.88 -25.29
N ALA A 493 -20.52 -6.37 -24.06
CA ALA A 493 -20.79 -4.96 -23.81
C ALA A 493 -19.61 -4.04 -24.18
N SER A 494 -18.37 -4.46 -23.86
CA SER A 494 -17.16 -3.70 -24.17
C SER A 494 -16.89 -3.57 -25.67
N GLN A 495 -17.34 -4.52 -26.50
CA GLN A 495 -17.21 -4.45 -27.96
C GLN A 495 -17.89 -3.20 -28.55
N ASP A 496 -19.09 -2.86 -28.06
CA ASP A 496 -19.82 -1.66 -28.52
C ASP A 496 -19.09 -0.38 -28.11
N VAL A 497 -18.55 -0.34 -26.88
CA VAL A 497 -17.79 0.80 -26.35
C VAL A 497 -16.49 1.01 -27.12
N ILE A 498 -15.75 -0.05 -27.37
CA ILE A 498 -14.50 -0.01 -28.16
C ILE A 498 -14.78 0.49 -29.57
N LYS A 499 -15.84 -0.01 -30.21
CA LYS A 499 -16.25 0.41 -31.55
C LYS A 499 -16.54 1.91 -31.61
N ILE A 500 -17.32 2.45 -30.67
CA ILE A 500 -17.61 3.90 -30.65
C ILE A 500 -16.36 4.74 -30.49
N ILE A 501 -15.41 4.31 -29.66
CA ILE A 501 -14.14 5.02 -29.51
C ILE A 501 -13.38 4.98 -30.84
N ASP A 502 -13.29 3.83 -31.50
CA ASP A 502 -12.61 3.69 -32.79
C ASP A 502 -13.27 4.54 -33.89
N ASP A 503 -14.60 4.52 -33.99
CA ASP A 503 -15.39 5.33 -34.92
C ASP A 503 -15.20 6.84 -34.65
N LEU A 504 -15.05 7.24 -33.39
CA LEU A 504 -14.75 8.62 -32.98
C LEU A 504 -13.41 9.11 -33.56
N TYR A 505 -12.37 8.27 -33.53
CA TYR A 505 -11.06 8.56 -34.12
C TYR A 505 -11.14 8.60 -35.65
N ILE A 506 -11.74 7.58 -36.26
CA ILE A 506 -11.77 7.40 -37.72
C ILE A 506 -12.58 8.53 -38.37
N SER A 507 -13.74 8.89 -37.81
CA SER A 507 -14.58 10.00 -38.30
C SER A 507 -13.88 11.36 -38.28
N ARG A 508 -12.80 11.51 -37.49
CA ARG A 508 -11.97 12.72 -37.41
C ARG A 508 -10.63 12.60 -38.14
N GLY A 509 -10.47 11.58 -38.97
CA GLY A 509 -9.26 11.36 -39.76
C GLY A 509 -8.04 10.90 -38.95
N ILE A 510 -8.24 10.39 -37.73
CA ILE A 510 -7.16 9.91 -36.88
C ILE A 510 -6.99 8.40 -37.12
N THR A 511 -5.82 7.99 -37.62
CA THR A 511 -5.45 6.57 -37.76
C THR A 511 -5.33 5.88 -36.40
N LEU A 512 -5.44 4.55 -36.34
CA LEU A 512 -5.38 3.79 -35.07
C LEU A 512 -4.05 3.03 -34.86
N ASP A 513 -3.08 3.24 -35.74
CA ASP A 513 -1.83 2.49 -35.86
C ASP A 513 -0.68 2.95 -34.92
N TRP A 514 -0.99 3.54 -33.76
CA TRP A 514 0.00 4.21 -32.87
C TRP A 514 -0.24 4.05 -31.36
#